data_AF-A0A2T3LAL9-F1
#
_entry.id   AF-A0A2T3LAL9-F1
#
_cell.length_a   1.000
_cell.length_b   1.000
_cell.length_c   1.000
_cell.angle_alpha   90.00
_cell.angle_beta   90.00
_cell.angle_gamma   90.00
#
_symmetry.space_group_name_H-M   'P 1'
#
loop_
_entity.id
_entity.type
_entity.pdbx_description
1 polymer ?
#
loop_
_entity_poly.entity_id
_entity_poly.type
_entity_poly.pdbx_seq_one_letter_code
_entity_poly.pdbx_strand_id
1 'polypeptide(L)'
;MESIYDNRCKNLNKVRKEFSTNRDMATKFNTTEQSIGQLLNGNRKIGNAFARRVESEMGLPTNSFDRRNIDIPNEIEEISKKIAELIVELDVPPEKIIQIIKTIYASSEK
;
A
#
# COMPACT_ATOMS: atom_id res chain seq x y z
N MET A 1 -23.36 -10.36 12.35
CA MET A 1 -23.04 -9.02 11.80
C MET A 1 -21.62 -8.71 12.22
N GLU A 2 -20.69 -8.50 11.29
CA GLU A 2 -19.30 -8.15 11.65
C GLU A 2 -19.25 -6.76 12.25
N SER A 3 -18.50 -6.59 13.33
CA SER A 3 -18.36 -5.29 13.98
C SER A 3 -17.41 -4.39 13.20
N ILE A 4 -17.51 -3.08 13.43
CA ILE A 4 -16.56 -2.09 12.89
C ILE A 4 -15.11 -2.45 13.27
N TYR A 5 -14.90 -3.01 14.47
CA TYR A 5 -13.58 -3.42 14.92
C TYR A 5 -13.02 -4.60 14.12
N ASP A 6 -13.88 -5.56 13.76
CA ASP A 6 -13.49 -6.71 12.94
C ASP A 6 -13.10 -6.25 11.53
N ASN A 7 -13.88 -5.34 10.95
CA ASN A 7 -13.57 -4.75 9.64
C ASN A 7 -12.21 -4.05 9.65
N ARG A 8 -11.92 -3.24 10.68
CA ARG A 8 -10.63 -2.54 10.79
C ARG A 8 -9.46 -3.53 10.87
N CYS A 9 -9.57 -4.60 11.65
CA CYS A 9 -8.50 -5.60 11.77
C CYS A 9 -8.27 -6.33 10.45
N LYS A 10 -9.34 -6.67 9.72
CA LYS A 10 -9.22 -7.25 8.36
C LYS A 10 -8.56 -6.29 7.38
N ASN A 11 -8.97 -5.03 7.39
CA ASN A 11 -8.41 -4.00 6.51
C ASN A 11 -6.95 -3.70 6.84
N LEU A 12 -6.54 -3.78 8.11
CA LEU A 12 -5.13 -3.66 8.50
C LEU A 12 -4.27 -4.80 7.93
N ASN A 13 -4.80 -6.03 7.91
CA ASN A 13 -4.12 -7.16 7.28
C ASN A 13 -3.97 -7.00 5.76
N LYS A 14 -4.88 -6.27 5.10
CA LYS A 14 -4.71 -5.91 3.69
C LYS A 14 -3.61 -4.87 3.52
N VAL A 15 -3.65 -3.80 4.33
CA VAL A 15 -2.63 -2.73 4.31
C VAL A 15 -1.24 -3.29 4.59
N ARG A 16 -1.12 -4.31 5.45
CA ARG A 16 0.17 -4.99 5.73
C ARG A 16 0.86 -5.52 4.46
N LYS A 17 0.13 -5.82 3.39
CA LYS A 17 0.71 -6.31 2.13
C LYS A 17 1.54 -5.27 1.39
N GLU A 18 1.29 -3.98 1.65
CA GLU A 18 2.05 -2.87 1.07
C GLU A 18 3.39 -2.62 1.77
N PHE A 19 3.69 -3.37 2.84
CA PHE A 19 4.92 -3.20 3.62
C PHE A 19 5.75 -4.49 3.59
N SER A 20 7.07 -4.35 3.54
CA SER A 20 7.98 -5.49 3.68
C SER A 20 7.96 -6.01 5.12
N THR A 21 8.09 -5.12 6.09
CA THR A 21 8.19 -5.47 7.52
C THR A 21 7.18 -4.75 8.40
N ASN A 22 6.94 -5.29 9.61
CA ASN A 22 6.13 -4.60 10.62
C ASN A 22 6.78 -3.31 11.10
N ARG A 23 8.11 -3.21 11.01
CA ARG A 23 8.87 -2.00 11.33
C ARG A 23 8.58 -0.87 10.35
N ASP A 24 8.57 -1.16 9.05
CA ASP A 24 8.25 -0.17 8.02
C ASP A 24 6.84 0.40 8.23
N MET A 25 5.89 -0.50 8.53
CA MET A 25 4.51 -0.16 8.86
C MET A 25 4.41 0.69 10.14
N ALA A 26 5.20 0.37 11.17
CA ALA A 26 5.26 1.13 12.41
C ALA A 26 5.82 2.54 12.21
N THR A 27 6.88 2.68 11.41
CA THR A 27 7.44 3.97 11.01
C THR A 27 6.41 4.79 10.25
N LYS A 28 5.76 4.21 9.22
CA LYS A 28 4.74 4.89 8.41
C LYS A 28 3.56 5.40 9.23
N PHE A 29 3.09 4.62 10.21
CA PHE A 29 1.95 5.00 11.06
C PHE A 29 2.34 5.66 12.38
N ASN A 30 3.61 6.04 12.54
CA ASN A 30 4.15 6.67 13.75
C ASN A 30 3.71 5.94 15.03
N THR A 31 4.05 4.65 15.11
CA THR A 31 3.76 3.76 16.25
C THR A 31 4.91 2.78 16.48
N THR A 32 4.75 1.82 17.39
CA THR A 32 5.77 0.80 17.68
C THR A 32 5.52 -0.49 16.91
N GLU A 33 6.61 -1.19 16.56
CA GLU A 33 6.54 -2.51 15.91
C GLU A 33 5.73 -3.52 16.74
N GLN A 34 5.89 -3.47 18.07
CA GLN A 34 5.09 -4.28 19.00
C GLN A 34 3.59 -3.94 18.91
N SER A 35 3.23 -2.66 18.83
CA SER A 35 1.82 -2.25 18.69
C SER A 35 1.23 -2.76 17.38
N ILE A 36 1.97 -2.67 16.27
CA ILE A 36 1.55 -3.25 14.98
C ILE A 36 1.31 -4.76 15.11
N GLY A 37 2.24 -5.50 15.73
CA GLY A 37 2.07 -6.94 15.96
C GLY A 37 0.82 -7.29 16.76
N GLN A 38 0.53 -6.55 17.84
CA GLN A 38 -0.70 -6.76 18.64
C GLN A 38 -1.98 -6.47 17.86
N LEU A 39 -1.97 -5.47 16.97
CA LEU A 39 -3.13 -5.12 16.14
C LEU A 39 -3.35 -6.14 15.02
N LEU A 40 -2.29 -6.60 14.34
CA LEU A 40 -2.38 -7.59 13.26
C LEU A 40 -2.85 -8.95 13.77
N ASN A 41 -2.38 -9.36 14.95
CA ASN A 41 -2.79 -10.61 15.58
C ASN A 41 -4.18 -10.55 16.23
N GLY A 42 -4.84 -9.38 16.24
CA GLY A 42 -6.17 -9.21 16.84
C GLY A 42 -6.18 -9.16 18.37
N ASN A 43 -5.00 -9.21 19.02
CA ASN A 43 -4.87 -9.09 20.47
C ASN A 43 -5.27 -7.70 20.99
N ARG A 44 -5.24 -6.69 20.11
CA ARG A 44 -5.68 -5.31 20.40
C ARG A 44 -6.64 -4.84 19.32
N LYS A 45 -7.74 -4.20 19.73
CA LYS A 45 -8.70 -3.57 18.80
C LYS A 45 -8.16 -2.25 18.25
N ILE A 46 -8.47 -1.97 16.98
CA ILE A 46 -8.11 -0.72 16.31
C ILE A 46 -9.12 0.37 16.67
N GLY A 47 -8.63 1.37 17.41
CA GLY A 47 -9.40 2.56 17.76
C GLY A 47 -9.61 3.50 16.57
N ASN A 48 -10.56 4.44 16.72
CA ASN A 48 -10.91 5.38 15.65
C ASN A 48 -9.71 6.22 15.19
N ALA A 49 -8.95 6.77 16.14
CA ALA A 49 -7.79 7.62 15.85
C ALA A 49 -6.72 6.89 15.02
N PHE A 50 -6.46 5.61 15.31
CA PHE A 50 -5.49 4.82 14.54
C PHE A 50 -6.03 4.49 13.15
N ALA A 51 -7.31 4.12 13.03
CA ALA A 51 -7.95 3.90 11.74
C ALA A 51 -7.86 5.14 10.84
N ARG A 52 -8.17 6.34 11.37
CA ARG A 52 -8.06 7.60 10.62
C ARG A 52 -6.64 7.88 10.14
N ARG A 53 -5.65 7.57 10.98
CA ARG A 53 -4.24 7.74 10.62
C ARG A 53 -3.85 6.84 9.47
N VAL A 54 -4.23 5.57 9.53
CA VAL A 54 -3.97 4.62 8.43
C VAL A 54 -4.63 5.10 7.14
N GLU A 55 -5.88 5.57 7.20
CA GLU A 55 -6.56 6.14 6.03
C GLU A 55 -5.77 7.30 5.42
N SER A 56 -5.36 8.26 6.24
CA SER A 56 -4.59 9.43 5.78
C SER A 56 -3.25 9.04 5.16
N GLU A 57 -2.49 8.16 5.82
CA GLU A 57 -1.14 7.78 5.39
C GLU A 57 -1.14 6.91 4.13
N MET A 58 -2.24 6.20 3.88
CA MET A 58 -2.45 5.34 2.71
C MET A 58 -3.26 6.05 1.61
N GLY A 59 -3.61 7.32 1.77
CA GLY A 59 -4.41 8.08 0.79
C GLY A 59 -5.84 7.55 0.60
N LEU A 60 -6.39 6.87 1.61
CA LEU A 60 -7.72 6.27 1.55
C LEU A 60 -8.83 7.28 1.92
N PRO A 61 -10.05 7.13 1.38
CA PRO A 61 -11.19 7.92 1.79
C PRO A 61 -11.49 7.77 3.28
N THR A 62 -11.95 8.85 3.92
CA THR A 62 -12.39 8.80 5.31
C THR A 62 -13.53 7.79 5.49
N ASN A 63 -13.40 6.96 6.52
CA ASN A 63 -14.30 5.87 6.93
C ASN A 63 -14.23 4.64 6.02
N SER A 64 -13.28 4.58 5.09
CA SER A 64 -13.03 3.37 4.32
C SER A 64 -12.62 2.22 5.24
N PHE A 65 -11.81 2.45 6.27
CA PHE A 65 -11.30 1.40 7.16
C PHE A 65 -12.38 0.71 8.02
N ASP A 66 -13.55 1.33 8.14
CA ASP A 66 -14.71 0.78 8.84
C ASP A 66 -15.57 -0.13 7.94
N ARG A 67 -15.35 -0.09 6.63
CA ARG A 67 -16.09 -0.88 5.64
C ARG A 67 -15.60 -2.31 5.61
N ARG A 68 -16.46 -3.22 5.16
CA ARG A 68 -16.13 -4.66 5.04
C ARG A 68 -14.92 -4.92 4.13
N ASN A 69 -14.73 -4.08 3.12
CA ASN A 69 -13.59 -4.12 2.22
C ASN A 69 -13.11 -2.70 1.92
N ILE A 70 -11.79 -2.55 1.83
CA ILE A 70 -11.11 -1.39 1.26
C ILE A 70 -10.35 -1.82 0.01
N ASP A 71 -10.28 -0.90 -0.94
CA ASP A 71 -9.34 -0.92 -2.05
C ASP A 71 -8.14 -0.09 -1.62
N ILE A 72 -6.96 -0.69 -1.68
CA ILE A 72 -5.71 -0.03 -1.32
C ILE A 72 -5.07 0.41 -2.64
N PRO A 73 -4.81 1.71 -2.84
CA PRO A 73 -4.06 2.19 -3.99
C PRO A 73 -2.71 1.48 -4.03
N ASN A 74 -2.44 0.76 -5.11
CA ASN A 74 -1.16 0.11 -5.35
C ASN A 74 -0.36 0.98 -6.32
N GLU A 75 0.66 1.67 -5.82
CA GLU A 75 1.50 2.58 -6.59
C GLU A 75 2.16 1.86 -7.79
N ILE A 76 2.56 0.60 -7.63
CA ILE A 76 3.13 -0.20 -8.73
C ILE A 76 2.08 -0.45 -9.80
N GLU A 77 0.85 -0.76 -9.42
CA GLU A 77 -0.23 -1.00 -10.38
C GLU A 77 -0.59 0.28 -11.15
N GLU A 78 -0.65 1.43 -10.47
CA GLU A 78 -0.88 2.73 -11.10
C GLU A 78 0.26 3.13 -12.05
N ILE A 79 1.52 2.95 -11.64
CA ILE A 79 2.69 3.20 -12.48
C ILE A 79 2.70 2.24 -13.68
N SER A 80 2.44 0.95 -13.46
CA SER A 80 2.40 -0.06 -14.53
C SER A 80 1.33 0.29 -15.55
N LYS A 81 0.18 0.76 -15.10
CA LYS A 81 -0.90 1.22 -15.98
C LYS A 81 -0.49 2.44 -16.80
N LYS A 82 0.12 3.46 -16.19
CA LYS A 82 0.62 4.64 -16.90
C LYS A 82 1.68 4.27 -17.95
N ILE A 83 2.60 3.35 -17.63
CA ILE A 83 3.60 2.87 -18.57
C ILE A 83 2.93 2.14 -19.74
N ALA A 84 1.94 1.28 -19.46
CA ALA A 84 1.20 0.56 -20.50
C ALA A 84 0.41 1.52 -21.42
N GLU A 85 -0.23 2.55 -20.85
CA GLU A 85 -0.92 3.59 -21.62
C GLU A 85 0.06 4.34 -22.54
N LEU A 86 1.23 4.71 -22.04
CA LEU A 86 2.29 5.35 -22.85
C LEU A 86 2.82 4.45 -23.97
N ILE A 87 2.98 3.15 -23.71
CA ILE A 87 3.42 2.16 -24.71
C ILE A 87 2.44 2.14 -25.88
N VAL A 88 1.14 2.13 -25.59
CA VAL A 88 0.08 2.14 -26.61
C VAL A 88 0.02 3.49 -27.33
N GLU A 89 0.10 4.61 -26.60
CA GLU A 89 0.05 5.95 -27.18
C GLU A 89 1.20 6.23 -28.14
N LEU A 90 2.42 5.83 -27.76
CA LEU A 90 3.63 6.08 -28.53
C LEU A 90 3.95 5.00 -29.57
N ASP A 91 3.13 3.93 -29.63
CA ASP A 91 3.34 2.74 -30.48
C ASP A 91 4.75 2.16 -30.34
N VAL A 92 5.23 2.07 -29.08
CA VAL A 92 6.58 1.58 -28.77
C VAL A 92 6.51 0.12 -28.34
N PRO A 93 7.23 -0.81 -28.99
CA PRO A 93 7.31 -2.20 -28.54
C PRO A 93 7.82 -2.28 -27.08
N PRO A 94 7.17 -3.07 -26.20
CA PRO A 94 7.57 -3.21 -24.79
C PRO A 94 9.06 -3.55 -24.60
N GLU A 95 9.63 -4.36 -25.50
CA GLU A 95 11.03 -4.76 -25.48
C GLU A 95 12.00 -3.57 -25.57
N LYS A 96 11.63 -2.52 -26.32
CA LYS A 96 12.45 -1.31 -26.45
C LYS A 96 12.44 -0.51 -25.14
N ILE A 97 11.30 -0.43 -24.46
CA ILE A 97 11.19 0.25 -23.16
C ILE A 97 12.10 -0.44 -22.14
N ILE A 98 12.08 -1.78 -22.11
CA ILE A 98 12.96 -2.57 -21.24
C ILE A 98 14.43 -2.30 -21.54
N GLN A 99 14.81 -2.23 -22.82
CA GLN A 99 16.18 -1.89 -23.21
C GLN A 99 16.59 -0.49 -22.75
N ILE A 100 15.73 0.52 -22.94
CA ILE A 100 15.99 1.90 -22.50
C ILE A 100 16.25 1.95 -20.99
N ILE A 101 15.38 1.30 -20.19
CA ILE A 101 15.54 1.24 -18.74
C ILE A 101 16.89 0.62 -18.35
N LYS A 102 17.25 -0.52 -18.98
CA LYS A 102 18.53 -1.19 -18.73
C LYS A 102 19.73 -0.30 -19.10
N THR A 103 19.67 0.41 -20.22
CA THR A 103 20.75 1.30 -20.67
C THR A 103 20.93 2.49 -19.73
N ILE A 104 19.84 3.11 -19.27
CA ILE A 104 19.89 4.23 -18.33
C ILE A 104 20.51 3.77 -17.01
N TYR A 105 20.05 2.63 -16.47
CA TYR A 105 20.55 2.10 -15.20
C TYR A 105 22.04 1.74 -15.24
N ALA A 106 22.49 1.11 -16.34
CA ALA A 106 23.91 0.82 -16.56
C ALA A 106 24.78 2.07 -16.71
N SER A 107 24.19 3.22 -17.08
CA SER A 107 24.90 4.50 -17.22
C SER A 107 24.99 5.28 -15.91
N SER A 108 24.12 5.00 -14.93
CA SER A 108 24.13 5.63 -13.61
C SER A 108 25.07 4.99 -12.59
N GLU A 109 25.58 3.78 -12.86
CA GLU A 109 26.52 3.05 -11.99
C GLU A 109 28.01 3.29 -12.35
N LYS A 110 28.30 4.32 -13.16
CA LYS A 110 29.66 4.77 -13.51
C LYS A 110 29.92 6.18 -13.01
#